data_AF-A0A496Q7M1-F1
#
_entry.id   AF-A0A496Q7M1-F1
#
_cell.length_a   1.000
_cell.length_b   1.000
_cell.length_c   1.000
_cell.angle_alpha   90.00
_cell.angle_beta   90.00
_cell.angle_gamma   90.00
#
_symmetry.space_group_name_H-M   'P 1'
#
loop_
_entity.id
_entity.type
_entity.pdbx_description
1 polymer ?
#
loop_
_entity_poly.entity_id
_entity_poly.type
_entity_poly.pdbx_seq_one_letter_code
_entity_poly.pdbx_strand_id
1 'polypeptide(L)'
;YEELEKELRKRIEEAATDDDKKKYFVPLINYWAVDWNYDGTVFKHDFVSFDKKPGEGNVKVRAKRKYERPGTYRVVVKVTDIFGGETSRELIVNVRG
;
A
#
# COMPACT_ATOMS: atom_id res chain seq x y z
N TYR A 1 9.51 18.29 9.12
CA TYR A 1 9.17 17.01 8.49
C TYR A 1 9.49 15.85 9.43
N GLU A 2 10.73 15.74 9.91
CA GLU A 2 11.14 14.67 10.83
C GLU A 2 10.29 14.57 12.12
N GLU A 3 9.97 15.69 12.77
CA GLU A 3 9.13 15.66 13.99
C GLU A 3 7.70 15.19 13.72
N LEU A 4 7.10 15.63 12.61
CA LEU A 4 5.79 15.16 12.16
C LEU A 4 5.81 13.66 11.86
N GLU A 5 6.87 13.17 11.22
CA GLU A 5 7.04 11.76 10.92
C GLU A 5 7.17 10.92 12.20
N LYS A 6 8.00 11.36 13.16
CA LYS A 6 8.14 10.71 14.47
C LYS A 6 6.80 10.65 15.22
N GLU A 7 6.04 11.75 15.21
CA GLU A 7 4.73 11.82 15.84
C GLU A 7 3.73 10.86 15.18
N LEU A 8 3.67 10.83 13.85
CA LEU A 8 2.79 9.92 13.10
C LEU A 8 3.16 8.45 13.32
N ARG A 9 4.46 8.12 13.31
CA ARG A 9 4.95 6.78 13.62
C ARG A 9 4.53 6.34 15.01
N LYS A 10 4.76 7.18 16.02
CA LYS A 10 4.32 6.94 17.39
C LYS A 10 2.80 6.70 17.47
N ARG A 11 2.00 7.54 16.84
CA ARG A 11 0.53 7.40 16.81
C ARG A 11 0.07 6.09 16.14
N ILE A 12 0.74 5.65 15.08
CA ILE A 12 0.45 4.38 14.40
C ILE A 12 0.84 3.19 15.28
N GLU A 13 1.97 3.27 15.98
CA GLU A 13 2.45 2.22 16.89
C GLU A 13 1.57 2.07 18.14
N GLU A 14 1.12 3.19 18.71
CA GLU A 14 0.25 3.24 19.89
C GLU A 14 -1.23 2.96 19.59
N ALA A 15 -1.63 2.95 18.32
CA ALA A 15 -3.01 2.71 17.91
C ALA A 15 -3.48 1.29 18.29
N ALA A 16 -4.61 1.21 18.99
CA ALA A 16 -5.15 -0.04 19.52
C ALA A 16 -5.61 -1.03 18.44
N THR A 17 -6.04 -0.53 17.27
CA THR A 17 -6.61 -1.35 16.19
C THR A 17 -6.06 -0.94 14.83
N ASP A 18 -6.17 -1.84 13.85
CA ASP A 18 -5.81 -1.52 12.46
C ASP A 18 -6.70 -0.41 11.86
N ASP A 19 -7.94 -0.26 12.34
CA ASP A 19 -8.82 0.83 11.93
C ASP A 19 -8.39 2.17 12.54
N ASP A 20 -7.84 2.17 13.76
CA ASP A 20 -7.25 3.38 14.35
C ASP A 20 -5.96 3.78 13.64
N LYS A 21 -5.13 2.82 13.23
CA LYS A 21 -3.91 3.10 12.45
C LYS A 21 -4.22 3.84 11.16
N LYS A 22 -5.31 3.46 10.47
CA LYS A 22 -5.72 4.09 9.20
C LYS A 22 -5.93 5.59 9.32
N LYS A 23 -6.42 6.08 10.46
CA LYS A 23 -6.66 7.51 10.67
C LYS A 23 -5.38 8.35 10.50
N TYR A 24 -4.21 7.75 10.73
CA TYR A 24 -2.92 8.45 10.67
C TYR A 24 -2.20 8.30 9.34
N PHE A 25 -2.28 7.14 8.67
CA PHE A 25 -1.54 6.92 7.42
C PHE A 25 -2.37 7.11 6.15
N VAL A 26 -3.70 6.94 6.19
CA VAL A 26 -4.54 7.03 4.99
C VAL A 26 -4.51 8.41 4.33
N PRO A 27 -4.56 9.52 5.08
CA PRO A 27 -4.42 10.86 4.48
C PRO A 27 -3.05 11.09 3.85
N LEU A 28 -2.04 10.28 4.17
CA LEU A 28 -0.70 10.40 3.60
C LEU A 28 -0.57 9.66 2.27
N ILE A 29 -1.47 8.72 1.94
CA ILE A 29 -1.41 7.96 0.69
C ILE A 29 -2.01 8.82 -0.43
N ASN A 30 -1.16 9.29 -1.34
CA ASN A 30 -1.62 9.98 -2.55
C ASN A 30 -1.95 8.98 -3.66
N TYR A 31 -1.13 7.95 -3.81
CA TYR A 31 -1.25 6.93 -4.84
C TYR A 31 -0.73 5.61 -4.31
N TRP A 32 -1.38 4.50 -4.65
CA TRP A 32 -0.75 3.19 -4.53
C TRP A 32 -1.29 2.22 -5.56
N ALA A 33 -0.43 1.25 -5.90
CA ALA A 33 -0.71 0.24 -6.88
C ALA A 33 -0.19 -1.12 -6.47
N VAL A 34 -0.78 -2.16 -7.04
CA VAL A 34 -0.33 -3.54 -6.88
C VAL A 34 -0.15 -4.17 -8.24
N ASP A 35 1.02 -4.78 -8.45
CA ASP A 35 1.26 -5.79 -9.48
C ASP A 35 1.11 -7.16 -8.81
N TRP A 36 0.13 -7.96 -9.24
CA TRP A 36 -0.13 -9.25 -8.59
C TRP A 36 0.79 -10.37 -9.11
N ASN A 37 1.45 -10.18 -10.24
CA ASN A 37 2.28 -11.20 -10.86
C ASN A 37 3.46 -10.57 -11.59
N TYR A 38 4.30 -9.90 -10.82
CA TYR A 38 5.44 -9.15 -11.32
C TYR A 38 6.45 -10.10 -11.96
N ASP A 39 6.73 -9.85 -13.23
CA ASP A 39 7.66 -10.67 -14.03
C ASP A 39 9.13 -10.32 -13.78
N GLY A 40 9.42 -9.30 -12.98
CA GLY A 40 10.78 -8.84 -12.71
C GLY A 40 11.27 -7.74 -13.63
N THR A 41 10.47 -7.31 -14.61
CA THR A 41 10.89 -6.34 -15.63
C THR A 41 10.06 -5.06 -15.62
N VAL A 42 8.74 -5.17 -15.75
CA VAL A 42 7.85 -4.02 -15.89
C VAL A 42 6.74 -4.11 -14.86
N PHE A 43 6.65 -3.09 -14.02
CA PHE A 43 5.60 -3.00 -13.00
C PHE A 43 4.25 -2.73 -13.66
N LYS A 44 3.31 -3.66 -13.48
CA LYS A 44 1.94 -3.55 -14.01
C LYS A 44 1.00 -3.02 -12.95
N HIS A 45 0.18 -2.06 -13.35
CA HIS A 45 -0.80 -1.40 -12.48
C HIS A 45 -2.11 -2.20 -12.42
N ASP A 46 -2.06 -3.47 -12.02
CA ASP A 46 -3.23 -4.35 -12.00
C ASP A 46 -4.31 -3.86 -11.02
N PHE A 47 -3.89 -3.24 -9.93
CA PHE A 47 -4.76 -2.47 -9.03
C PHE A 47 -4.15 -1.08 -8.83
N VAL A 48 -5.01 -0.07 -8.78
CA VAL A 48 -4.64 1.31 -8.46
C VAL A 48 -5.71 1.93 -7.56
N SER A 49 -5.27 2.68 -6.56
CA SER A 49 -6.11 3.63 -5.83
C SER A 49 -5.31 4.89 -5.53
N PHE A 50 -5.94 6.05 -5.71
CA PHE A 50 -5.30 7.34 -5.52
C PHE A 50 -6.31 8.34 -4.99
N ASP A 51 -5.79 9.36 -4.33
CA ASP A 51 -6.59 10.46 -3.81
C ASP A 51 -6.77 11.49 -4.92
N LYS A 52 -8.02 11.93 -5.18
CA LYS A 52 -8.26 12.93 -6.23
C LYS A 52 -7.76 14.31 -5.82
N LYS A 53 -7.68 14.55 -4.51
CA LYS A 53 -7.11 15.73 -3.89
C LYS A 53 -6.21 15.25 -2.74
N PRO A 54 -4.90 15.51 -2.78
CA PRO A 54 -3.97 15.01 -1.77
C PRO A 54 -4.42 15.39 -0.35
N GLY A 55 -4.53 14.39 0.53
CA GLY A 55 -4.84 14.58 1.94
C GLY A 55 -6.32 14.42 2.31
N GLU A 56 -7.22 14.18 1.36
CA GLU A 56 -8.63 13.87 1.68
C GLU A 56 -8.81 12.46 2.26
N GLY A 57 -7.86 11.55 2.00
CA GLY A 57 -7.89 10.18 2.49
C GLY A 57 -8.94 9.32 1.78
N ASN A 58 -9.39 9.74 0.60
CA ASN A 58 -10.41 9.04 -0.20
C ASN A 58 -9.79 7.89 -1.02
N VAL A 59 -8.95 7.06 -0.38
CA VAL A 59 -8.28 5.91 -1.01
C VAL A 59 -8.79 4.59 -0.45
N LYS A 60 -8.90 3.58 -1.33
CA LYS A 60 -9.10 2.20 -0.89
C LYS A 60 -7.80 1.72 -0.24
N VAL A 61 -7.87 1.20 0.98
CA VAL A 61 -6.70 0.63 1.70
C VAL A 61 -6.64 -0.89 1.64
N ARG A 62 -7.49 -1.50 0.81
CA ARG A 62 -7.55 -2.94 0.60
C ARG A 62 -7.69 -3.22 -0.89
N ALA A 63 -6.82 -4.10 -1.38
CA ALA A 63 -6.91 -4.70 -2.70
C ALA A 63 -6.99 -6.22 -2.53
N LYS A 64 -7.70 -6.90 -3.43
CA LYS A 64 -7.92 -8.35 -3.36
C LYS A 64 -7.64 -8.98 -4.71
N ARG A 65 -6.95 -10.12 -4.69
CA ARG A 65 -6.73 -11.00 -5.84
C ARG A 65 -7.00 -12.43 -5.43
N LYS A 66 -7.80 -13.14 -6.21
CA LYS A 66 -7.95 -14.59 -6.12
C LYS A 66 -7.05 -15.22 -7.18
N TYR A 67 -6.25 -16.20 -6.78
CA TYR A 67 -5.47 -17.03 -7.69
C TYR A 67 -6.22 -18.34 -7.91
N GLU A 68 -6.44 -18.69 -9.18
CA GLU A 68 -7.17 -19.90 -9.55
C GLU A 68 -6.29 -21.15 -9.50
N ARG A 69 -4.97 -20.98 -9.56
CA ARG A 69 -3.99 -22.06 -9.57
C ARG A 69 -3.04 -21.95 -8.37
N PRO A 70 -2.70 -23.07 -7.73
CA PRO A 70 -1.57 -23.13 -6.81
C PRO A 70 -0.29 -22.67 -7.50
N GLY A 71 0.62 -22.07 -6.73
CA GLY A 71 1.89 -21.58 -7.25
C GLY A 71 2.51 -20.49 -6.38
N THR A 72 3.69 -20.05 -6.80
CA THR A 72 4.41 -18.94 -6.18
C THR A 72 4.27 -17.69 -7.05
N TYR A 73 3.75 -16.61 -6.47
CA TYR A 73 3.49 -15.35 -7.15
C TYR A 73 4.33 -14.24 -6.54
N ARG A 74 4.93 -13.39 -7.40
CA ARG A 74 5.63 -12.18 -6.99
C ARG A 74 4.66 -11.02 -7.01
N VAL A 75 4.26 -10.54 -5.83
CA VAL A 75 3.37 -9.39 -5.69
C VAL A 75 4.21 -8.18 -5.33
N VAL A 76 4.10 -7.10 -6.10
CA VAL A 76 4.77 -5.83 -5.78
C VAL A 76 3.72 -4.81 -5.41
N VAL A 77 3.89 -4.17 -4.25
CA VAL A 77 3.08 -3.03 -3.82
C VAL A 77 3.93 -1.79 -3.91
N LYS A 78 3.42 -0.75 -4.58
CA LYS A 78 4.05 0.56 -4.69
C LYS A 78 3.14 1.60 -4.04
N VAL A 79 3.70 2.49 -3.23
CA VAL A 79 2.98 3.57 -2.54
C VAL A 79 3.72 4.87 -2.73
N THR A 80 2.99 5.93 -3.08
CA THR A 80 3.47 7.31 -3.14
C THR A 80 2.69 8.14 -2.14
N ASP A 81 3.40 8.91 -1.32
CA ASP A 81 2.80 9.80 -0.34
C ASP A 81 2.38 11.16 -0.95
N ILE A 82 1.70 11.98 -0.16
CA ILE A 82 1.26 13.35 -0.53
C ILE A 82 2.40 14.34 -0.78
N PHE A 83 3.63 14.00 -0.38
CA PHE A 83 4.83 14.80 -0.62
C PHE A 83 5.60 14.34 -1.87
N GLY A 84 5.15 13.26 -2.52
CA GLY A 84 5.77 12.68 -3.71
C GLY A 84 6.84 11.63 -3.41
N GLY A 85 7.06 11.28 -2.14
CA GLY A 85 7.95 10.18 -1.75
C GLY A 85 7.37 8.84 -2.20
N GLU A 86 8.14 8.03 -2.91
CA GLU A 86 7.72 6.71 -3.39
C GLU A 86 8.50 5.59 -2.69
N THR A 87 7.80 4.52 -2.33
CA THR A 87 8.41 3.26 -1.93
C THR A 87 7.71 2.07 -2.58
N SER A 88 8.42 0.95 -2.69
CA SER A 88 7.85 -0.31 -3.15
C SER A 88 8.34 -1.48 -2.33
N ARG A 89 7.50 -2.50 -2.20
CA ARG A 89 7.84 -3.76 -1.53
C ARG A 89 7.38 -4.94 -2.38
N GLU A 90 8.32 -5.85 -2.65
CA GLU A 90 8.02 -7.16 -3.23
C GLU A 90 7.68 -8.16 -2.13
N LEU A 91 6.69 -9.00 -2.41
CA LEU A 91 6.17 -10.06 -1.56
C LEU A 91 6.10 -11.36 -2.37
N ILE A 92 6.61 -12.45 -1.79
CA ILE A 92 6.46 -13.79 -2.35
C ILE A 92 5.23 -14.44 -1.72
N VAL A 93 4.21 -14.73 -2.53
CA VAL A 93 2.96 -15.33 -2.08
C VAL A 93 2.86 -16.76 -2.60
N ASN A 94 2.75 -17.73 -1.69
CA ASN A 94 2.58 -19.13 -2.03
C ASN A 94 1.11 -19.53 -1.87
N VAL A 95 0.43 -19.80 -2.98
CA VAL A 95 -0.95 -20.29 -3.00
C VAL A 95 -0.91 -21.81 -3.04
N ARG A 96 -1.55 -22.44 -2.06
CA ARG A 96 -1.70 -23.90 -1.98
C ARG A 96 -3.12 -24.28 -2.43
N GLY A 97 -3.25 -25.48 -2.99
CA GLY A 97 -4.53 -26.09 -3.35
C GLY A 97 -5.25 -26.67 -2.14
#